data_AF-A0A1D8UXU8-F1
#
_entry.id   AF-A0A1D8UXU8-F1
#
_cell.length_a   1.000
_cell.length_b   1.000
_cell.length_c   1.000
_cell.angle_alpha   90.00
_cell.angle_beta   90.00
_cell.angle_gamma   90.00
#
_symmetry.space_group_name_H-M   'P 1'
#
loop_
_entity.id
_entity.type
_entity.pdbx_description
1 polymer ?
#
loop_
_entity_poly.entity_id
_entity_poly.type
_entity_poly.pdbx_seq_one_letter_code
_entity_poly.pdbx_strand_id
1 'polypeptide(L)'
;MAGHDPYTYPDSDVLINKRGHRSQALLQNYEWMRTVRRALDLPTFPLSAQGIQSLHHHLFQDVYDWAGQYRTVNMTKEGAPFLHKDQIAEALVSRFQQLRWQNNLKDMSADRFARGAAEHIADLNYIHPFREGNGRVMKFHLEHLAEQAGHVLDLTRIQAGPWDRGSKAALSNDERLLTHAIALMLAPQRSVSVTQAVSEVRDLRDTAVAEIRDRIAETQAAIQRGKGTTITTRALRDMRDELAVIEGSGRGSILRLLEEAKTSGIERIDVLPGRDGSARDAIHAIGRGAVRSLDLDRDRKVAASLGVTPAAANVVTNSADAIPAPKRPSSSPGMS
;
A
#
# COMPACT_ATOMS: atom_id res chain seq x y z
N MET A 1 -29.02 23.25 10.93
CA MET A 1 -29.03 23.17 9.46
C MET A 1 -27.58 23.14 9.01
N ALA A 2 -27.17 22.11 8.25
CA ALA A 2 -25.86 22.15 7.62
C ALA A 2 -25.84 23.37 6.68
N GLY A 3 -24.90 24.29 6.89
CA GLY A 3 -24.75 25.45 6.01
C GLY A 3 -24.41 25.01 4.58
N HIS A 4 -24.74 25.85 3.60
CA HIS A 4 -24.36 25.66 2.20
C HIS A 4 -22.85 25.37 2.08
N ASP A 5 -22.48 24.30 1.36
CA ASP A 5 -21.08 23.97 1.06
C ASP A 5 -20.51 25.06 0.13
N PRO A 6 -19.53 25.89 0.56
CA PRO A 6 -18.99 26.96 -0.26
C PRO A 6 -18.26 26.46 -1.52
N TYR A 7 -18.01 25.15 -1.63
CA TYR A 7 -17.38 24.55 -2.81
C TYR A 7 -18.38 24.17 -3.91
N THR A 8 -19.69 24.20 -3.66
CA THR A 8 -20.71 23.83 -4.65
C THR A 8 -21.48 25.04 -5.17
N TYR A 9 -22.12 24.89 -6.34
CA TYR A 9 -23.04 25.92 -6.81
C TYR A 9 -24.27 26.01 -5.88
N PRO A 10 -24.91 27.20 -5.78
CA PRO A 10 -26.19 27.32 -5.10
C PRO A 10 -27.20 26.27 -5.58
N ASP A 11 -27.88 25.64 -4.63
CA ASP A 11 -28.89 24.59 -4.85
C ASP A 11 -28.38 23.36 -5.62
N SER A 12 -27.09 23.05 -5.49
CA SER A 12 -26.43 21.92 -6.17
C SER A 12 -25.35 21.27 -5.32
N ASP A 13 -25.13 19.96 -5.53
CA ASP A 13 -23.99 19.22 -4.99
C ASP A 13 -22.77 19.25 -5.93
N VAL A 14 -22.89 19.88 -7.10
CA VAL A 14 -21.81 19.94 -8.09
C VAL A 14 -20.79 21.00 -7.69
N LEU A 15 -19.52 20.60 -7.64
CA LEU A 15 -18.41 21.48 -7.28
C LEU A 15 -18.24 22.61 -8.31
N ILE A 16 -18.01 23.82 -7.82
CA ILE A 16 -17.63 24.98 -8.62
C ILE A 16 -16.32 24.64 -9.33
N ASN A 17 -16.32 24.78 -10.65
CA ASN A 17 -15.23 24.38 -11.52
C ASN A 17 -15.02 25.44 -12.61
N LYS A 18 -13.77 25.55 -13.09
CA LYS A 18 -13.34 26.56 -14.07
C LYS A 18 -14.12 26.54 -15.39
N ARG A 19 -14.76 25.41 -15.71
CA ARG A 19 -15.54 25.25 -16.95
C ARG A 19 -17.01 25.61 -16.80
N GLY A 20 -17.49 25.88 -15.58
CA GLY A 20 -18.89 26.22 -15.33
C GLY A 20 -19.86 25.04 -15.45
N HIS A 21 -19.36 23.79 -15.42
CA HIS A 21 -20.23 22.62 -15.53
C HIS A 21 -21.10 22.45 -14.29
N ARG A 22 -22.42 22.36 -14.49
CA ARG A 22 -23.43 22.17 -13.43
C ARG A 22 -24.03 20.77 -13.39
N SER A 23 -23.59 19.89 -14.29
CA SER A 23 -23.94 18.47 -14.28
C SER A 23 -22.78 17.67 -13.72
N GLN A 24 -23.07 16.77 -12.78
CA GLN A 24 -22.06 15.92 -12.16
C GLN A 24 -21.32 15.06 -13.20
N ALA A 25 -22.03 14.51 -14.19
CA ALA A 25 -21.42 13.70 -15.24
C ALA A 25 -20.46 14.52 -16.13
N LEU A 26 -20.83 15.76 -16.45
CA LEU A 26 -19.96 16.66 -17.22
C LEU A 26 -18.71 17.07 -16.43
N LEU A 27 -18.87 17.37 -15.14
CA LEU A 27 -17.75 17.67 -14.25
C LEU A 27 -16.79 16.48 -14.14
N GLN A 28 -17.31 15.27 -13.91
CA GLN A 28 -16.49 14.06 -13.81
C GLN A 28 -15.68 13.82 -15.09
N ASN A 29 -16.30 13.90 -16.26
CA ASN A 29 -15.60 13.74 -17.54
C ASN A 29 -14.52 14.81 -17.73
N TYR A 30 -14.85 16.07 -17.43
CA TYR A 30 -13.91 17.18 -17.56
C TYR A 30 -12.72 17.03 -16.62
N GLU A 31 -12.97 16.77 -15.34
CA GLU A 31 -11.95 16.57 -14.32
C GLU A 31 -11.06 15.38 -14.67
N TRP A 32 -11.63 14.26 -15.11
CA TRP A 32 -10.89 13.09 -15.56
C TRP A 32 -9.91 13.43 -16.68
N MET A 33 -10.40 14.04 -17.75
CA MET A 33 -9.56 14.39 -18.90
C MET A 33 -8.41 15.34 -18.52
N ARG A 34 -8.66 16.32 -17.64
CA ARG A 34 -7.64 17.26 -17.17
C ARG A 34 -6.61 16.61 -16.26
N THR A 35 -7.06 15.82 -15.30
CA THR A 35 -6.18 15.16 -14.32
C THR A 35 -5.28 14.11 -14.99
N VAL A 36 -5.83 13.30 -15.92
CA VAL A 36 -5.03 12.36 -16.72
C VAL A 36 -3.99 13.09 -17.56
N ARG A 37 -4.33 14.21 -18.19
CA ARG A 37 -3.38 14.99 -18.98
C ARG A 37 -2.21 15.49 -18.11
N ARG A 38 -2.47 15.94 -16.89
CA ARG A 38 -1.45 16.41 -15.95
C ARG A 38 -0.59 15.26 -15.39
N ALA A 39 -1.16 14.08 -15.24
CA ALA A 39 -0.45 12.88 -14.79
C ALA A 39 0.60 12.36 -15.79
N LEU A 40 0.41 12.61 -17.10
CA LEU A 40 1.38 12.23 -18.12
C LEU A 40 2.73 12.95 -17.95
N ASP A 41 2.70 14.19 -17.47
CA ASP A 41 3.86 15.05 -17.23
C ASP A 41 3.96 15.39 -15.73
N LEU A 42 3.97 14.36 -14.87
CA LEU A 42 4.01 14.53 -13.41
C LEU A 42 5.44 14.88 -12.95
N PRO A 43 5.66 16.07 -12.36
CA PRO A 43 6.97 16.40 -11.81
C PRO A 43 7.18 15.69 -10.47
N THR A 44 8.44 15.67 -10.01
CA THR A 44 8.78 15.21 -8.67
C THR A 44 8.40 16.26 -7.62
N PHE A 45 7.73 15.82 -6.56
CA PHE A 45 7.35 16.67 -5.43
C PHE A 45 8.08 16.24 -4.16
N PRO A 46 8.41 17.16 -3.24
CA PRO A 46 9.04 16.79 -1.98
C PRO A 46 8.11 15.91 -1.14
N LEU A 47 8.67 14.97 -0.37
CA LEU A 47 7.93 14.19 0.62
C LEU A 47 7.61 15.07 1.85
N SER A 48 6.67 16.00 1.69
CA SER A 48 6.26 16.98 2.70
C SER A 48 4.80 17.41 2.52
N ALA A 49 4.26 18.10 3.53
CA ALA A 49 2.93 18.70 3.46
C ALA A 49 2.79 19.65 2.23
N GLN A 50 3.81 20.47 1.98
CA GLN A 50 3.86 21.33 0.80
C GLN A 50 3.86 20.51 -0.50
N GLY A 51 4.59 19.40 -0.55
CA GLY A 51 4.61 18.52 -1.72
C GLY A 51 3.24 17.93 -2.03
N ILE A 52 2.47 17.56 -1.01
CA ILE A 52 1.07 17.10 -1.17
C ILE A 52 0.17 18.21 -1.73
N GLN A 53 0.32 19.45 -1.26
CA GLN A 53 -0.39 20.60 -1.84
C GLN A 53 0.02 20.87 -3.28
N SER A 54 1.32 20.81 -3.59
CA SER A 54 1.84 21.01 -4.94
C SER A 54 1.38 19.91 -5.91
N LEU A 55 1.36 18.65 -5.46
CA LEU A 55 0.83 17.53 -6.23
C LEU A 55 -0.66 17.71 -6.52
N HIS A 56 -1.46 18.05 -5.50
CA HIS A 56 -2.86 18.36 -5.71
C HIS A 56 -3.06 19.55 -6.65
N HIS A 57 -2.30 20.63 -6.47
CA HIS A 57 -2.36 21.78 -7.37
C HIS A 57 -2.08 21.35 -8.81
N HIS A 58 -0.99 20.62 -9.05
CA HIS A 58 -0.60 20.20 -10.39
C HIS A 58 -1.68 19.39 -11.10
N LEU A 59 -2.30 18.45 -10.39
CA LEU A 59 -3.34 17.57 -10.93
C LEU A 59 -4.65 18.34 -11.24
N PHE A 60 -5.04 19.28 -10.37
CA PHE A 60 -6.38 19.88 -10.39
C PHE A 60 -6.43 21.35 -10.80
N GLN A 61 -5.29 22.00 -11.08
CA GLN A 61 -5.20 23.43 -11.45
C GLN A 61 -6.04 23.81 -12.66
N ASP A 62 -6.35 22.89 -13.58
CA ASP A 62 -7.19 23.17 -14.75
C ASP A 62 -8.70 22.98 -14.47
N VAL A 63 -9.04 22.47 -13.29
CA VAL A 63 -10.42 22.11 -12.90
C VAL A 63 -10.95 23.05 -11.82
N TYR A 64 -10.15 23.32 -10.78
CA TYR A 64 -10.59 24.02 -9.58
C TYR A 64 -9.69 25.22 -9.26
N ASP A 65 -10.30 26.34 -8.84
CA ASP A 65 -9.54 27.51 -8.37
C ASP A 65 -8.84 27.25 -7.02
N TRP A 66 -9.42 26.36 -6.21
CA TRP A 66 -8.88 25.96 -4.91
C TRP A 66 -7.85 24.81 -5.01
N ALA A 67 -7.38 24.46 -6.21
CA ALA A 67 -6.40 23.38 -6.37
C ALA A 67 -5.12 23.65 -5.54
N GLY A 68 -4.81 22.73 -4.61
CA GLY A 68 -3.67 22.82 -3.69
C GLY A 68 -4.00 23.47 -2.34
N GLN A 69 -5.23 23.95 -2.16
CA GLN A 69 -5.70 24.54 -0.91
C GLN A 69 -6.37 23.48 -0.03
N TYR A 70 -6.10 23.51 1.27
CA TYR A 70 -6.81 22.65 2.22
C TYR A 70 -8.30 22.99 2.26
N ARG A 71 -9.12 21.98 2.57
CA ARG A 71 -10.56 22.18 2.74
C ARG A 71 -10.86 23.09 3.93
N THR A 72 -11.86 23.94 3.76
CA THR A 72 -12.36 24.87 4.80
C THR A 72 -13.67 24.40 5.43
N VAL A 73 -14.07 23.16 5.15
CA VAL A 73 -15.27 22.52 5.71
C VAL A 73 -14.93 21.17 6.35
N ASN A 74 -15.70 20.78 7.36
CA ASN A 74 -15.63 19.44 7.92
C ASN A 74 -16.33 18.46 6.98
N MET A 75 -15.77 17.25 6.86
CA MET A 75 -16.26 16.24 5.94
C MET A 75 -16.46 14.92 6.69
N THR A 76 -17.47 14.17 6.27
CA THR A 76 -17.73 12.81 6.72
C THR A 76 -17.84 11.89 5.51
N LYS A 77 -17.54 10.60 5.70
CA LYS A 77 -17.82 9.56 4.72
C LYS A 77 -18.50 8.41 5.44
N GLU A 78 -19.68 8.02 4.98
CA GLU A 78 -20.49 6.94 5.59
C GLU A 78 -20.73 7.17 7.10
N GLY A 79 -20.89 8.42 7.52
CA GLY A 79 -21.10 8.80 8.92
C GLY A 79 -19.82 8.94 9.76
N ALA A 80 -18.66 8.49 9.27
CA ALA A 80 -17.38 8.68 9.96
C ALA A 80 -16.75 10.04 9.59
N PRO A 81 -16.37 10.89 10.56
CA PRO A 81 -15.71 12.15 10.28
C PRO A 81 -14.24 11.95 9.89
N PHE A 82 -13.78 12.74 8.92
CA PHE A 82 -12.36 12.99 8.73
C PHE A 82 -11.84 13.96 9.79
N LEU A 83 -10.52 14.19 9.83
CA LEU A 83 -9.91 15.14 10.75
C LEU A 83 -10.59 16.52 10.71
N HIS A 84 -10.66 17.24 11.82
CA HIS A 84 -11.23 18.59 11.81
C HIS A 84 -10.42 19.51 10.88
N LYS A 85 -11.10 20.35 10.08
CA LYS A 85 -10.46 21.18 9.05
C LYS A 85 -9.31 22.05 9.57
N ASP A 86 -9.43 22.56 10.79
CA ASP A 86 -8.45 23.47 11.39
C ASP A 86 -7.19 22.75 11.89
N GLN A 87 -7.19 21.41 11.92
CA GLN A 87 -6.07 20.58 12.35
C GLN A 87 -5.24 20.02 11.17
N ILE A 88 -5.70 20.21 9.93
CA ILE A 88 -5.10 19.57 8.73
C ILE A 88 -3.62 19.95 8.58
N ALA A 89 -3.29 21.24 8.69
CA ALA A 89 -1.94 21.73 8.44
C ALA A 89 -0.92 21.11 9.42
N GLU A 90 -1.25 21.12 10.71
CA GLU A 90 -0.39 20.55 11.75
C GLU A 90 -0.26 19.03 11.60
N ALA A 91 -1.38 18.34 11.36
CA ALA A 91 -1.39 16.89 11.21
C ALA A 91 -0.57 16.41 10.01
N LEU A 92 -0.64 17.10 8.86
CA LEU A 92 0.22 16.77 7.71
C LEU A 92 1.69 16.96 8.04
N VAL A 93 2.06 18.08 8.68
CA VAL A 93 3.46 18.32 9.07
C VAL A 93 3.96 17.21 9.99
N SER A 94 3.18 16.84 11.01
CA SER A 94 3.50 15.75 11.93
C SER A 94 3.66 14.40 11.22
N ARG A 95 2.71 14.05 10.33
CA ARG A 95 2.76 12.80 9.57
C ARG A 95 4.02 12.69 8.70
N PHE A 96 4.44 13.79 8.06
CA PHE A 96 5.68 13.80 7.28
C PHE A 96 6.93 13.82 8.16
N GLN A 97 6.89 14.37 9.38
CA GLN A 97 7.98 14.20 10.35
C GLN A 97 8.14 12.73 10.75
N GLN A 98 7.05 12.02 11.04
CA GLN A 98 7.08 10.59 11.35
C GLN A 98 7.61 9.76 10.17
N LEU A 99 7.20 10.07 8.94
CA LEU A 99 7.73 9.42 7.74
C LEU A 99 9.25 9.61 7.63
N ARG A 100 9.76 10.81 7.92
CA ARG A 100 11.21 11.08 7.95
C ARG A 100 11.94 10.31 9.04
N TRP A 101 11.36 10.17 10.24
CA TRP A 101 11.93 9.32 11.30
C TRP A 101 12.03 7.85 10.89
N GLN A 102 11.17 7.39 9.99
CA GLN A 102 11.23 6.06 9.38
C GLN A 102 12.14 6.01 8.15
N ASN A 103 13.07 6.97 7.99
CA ASN A 103 13.96 7.12 6.84
C ASN A 103 13.21 7.19 5.49
N ASN A 104 12.00 7.76 5.49
CA ASN A 104 11.12 7.77 4.31
C ASN A 104 10.87 6.37 3.72
N LEU A 105 10.84 5.35 4.57
CA LEU A 105 10.68 3.94 4.20
C LEU A 105 11.79 3.38 3.28
N LYS A 106 12.93 4.06 3.19
CA LYS A 106 14.13 3.55 2.52
C LYS A 106 14.72 2.36 3.29
N ASP A 107 15.56 1.59 2.61
CA ASP A 107 16.27 0.44 3.17
C ASP A 107 15.32 -0.63 3.76
N MET A 108 14.13 -0.74 3.16
CA MET A 108 13.12 -1.72 3.49
C MET A 108 12.96 -2.73 2.36
N SER A 109 12.65 -3.97 2.70
CA SER A 109 12.17 -4.92 1.70
C SER A 109 10.77 -4.55 1.25
N ALA A 110 10.36 -5.03 0.06
CA ALA A 110 9.05 -4.70 -0.52
C ALA A 110 7.87 -4.96 0.43
N ASP A 111 7.86 -6.07 1.19
CA ASP A 111 6.81 -6.32 2.20
C ASP A 111 6.84 -5.33 3.38
N ARG A 112 8.04 -4.90 3.81
CA ARG A 112 8.18 -3.92 4.90
C ARG A 112 7.77 -2.53 4.43
N PHE A 113 8.16 -2.16 3.22
CA PHE A 113 7.72 -0.94 2.57
C PHE A 113 6.20 -0.91 2.43
N ALA A 114 5.57 -1.96 1.90
CA ALA A 114 4.12 -2.03 1.72
C ALA A 114 3.37 -1.78 3.03
N ARG A 115 3.87 -2.33 4.14
CA ARG A 115 3.28 -2.12 5.48
C ARG A 115 3.43 -0.67 5.95
N GLY A 116 4.64 -0.13 5.95
CA GLY A 116 4.88 1.27 6.36
C GLY A 116 4.15 2.27 5.47
N ALA A 117 4.02 1.96 4.17
CA ALA A 117 3.27 2.76 3.22
C ALA A 117 1.76 2.69 3.51
N ALA A 118 1.23 1.54 3.89
CA ALA A 118 -0.18 1.40 4.27
C ALA A 118 -0.52 2.25 5.51
N GLU A 119 0.33 2.24 6.54
CA GLU A 119 0.20 3.12 7.71
C GLU A 119 0.23 4.60 7.31
N HIS A 120 1.18 4.99 6.46
CA HIS A 120 1.28 6.38 6.00
C HIS A 120 0.06 6.81 5.18
N ILE A 121 -0.43 5.96 4.27
CA ILE A 121 -1.60 6.25 3.43
C ILE A 121 -2.89 6.25 4.25
N ALA A 122 -3.02 5.37 5.24
CA ALA A 122 -4.15 5.36 6.18
C ALA A 122 -4.29 6.71 6.89
N ASP A 123 -3.18 7.24 7.42
CA ASP A 123 -3.16 8.55 8.08
C ASP A 123 -3.48 9.69 7.12
N LEU A 124 -2.91 9.70 5.91
CA LEU A 124 -3.26 10.69 4.90
C LEU A 124 -4.75 10.63 4.53
N ASN A 125 -5.32 9.43 4.46
CA ASN A 125 -6.74 9.23 4.19
C ASN A 125 -7.63 9.75 5.33
N TYR A 126 -7.21 9.60 6.59
CA TYR A 126 -7.90 10.16 7.75
C TYR A 126 -7.81 11.69 7.81
N ILE A 127 -6.62 12.25 7.54
CA ILE A 127 -6.42 13.72 7.47
C ILE A 127 -7.32 14.32 6.39
N HIS A 128 -7.39 13.67 5.23
CA HIS A 128 -8.26 14.03 4.10
C HIS A 128 -8.16 15.53 3.75
N PRO A 129 -6.98 16.02 3.35
CA PRO A 129 -6.67 17.44 3.38
C PRO A 129 -7.43 18.31 2.38
N PHE A 130 -7.94 17.75 1.29
CA PHE A 130 -8.58 18.50 0.20
C PHE A 130 -10.09 18.24 0.13
N ARG A 131 -10.83 19.12 -0.57
CA ARG A 131 -12.28 18.96 -0.75
C ARG A 131 -12.64 17.80 -1.68
N GLU A 132 -11.83 17.57 -2.72
CA GLU A 132 -11.94 16.46 -3.67
C GLU A 132 -10.53 16.16 -4.21
N GLY A 133 -10.29 14.96 -4.73
CA GLY A 133 -9.01 14.58 -5.33
C GLY A 133 -8.05 13.82 -4.42
N ASN A 134 -8.39 13.64 -3.13
CA ASN A 134 -7.52 13.00 -2.13
C ASN A 134 -7.03 11.62 -2.56
N GLY A 135 -7.91 10.77 -3.10
CA GLY A 135 -7.56 9.41 -3.54
C GLY A 135 -6.49 9.39 -4.64
N ARG A 136 -6.59 10.28 -5.63
CA ARG A 136 -5.60 10.40 -6.73
C ARG A 136 -4.27 10.94 -6.22
N VAL A 137 -4.31 11.97 -5.37
CA VAL A 137 -3.11 12.51 -4.72
C VAL A 137 -2.39 11.44 -3.91
N MET A 138 -3.11 10.65 -3.12
CA MET A 138 -2.51 9.56 -2.33
C MET A 138 -1.86 8.49 -3.19
N LYS A 139 -2.46 8.11 -4.33
CA LYS A 139 -1.90 7.10 -5.25
C LYS A 139 -0.60 7.59 -5.92
N PHE A 140 -0.58 8.80 -6.45
CA PHE A 140 0.65 9.37 -7.02
C PHE A 140 1.71 9.65 -5.97
N HIS A 141 1.31 10.07 -4.77
CA HIS A 141 2.24 10.22 -3.65
C HIS A 141 2.84 8.88 -3.25
N LEU A 142 2.04 7.80 -3.22
CA LEU A 142 2.51 6.45 -2.94
C LEU A 142 3.50 5.96 -3.99
N GLU A 143 3.22 6.19 -5.28
CA GLU A 143 4.15 5.87 -6.38
C GLU A 143 5.47 6.64 -6.22
N HIS A 144 5.40 7.94 -5.92
CA HIS A 144 6.60 8.74 -5.69
C HIS A 144 7.40 8.29 -4.46
N LEU A 145 6.70 7.98 -3.36
CA LEU A 145 7.30 7.45 -2.15
C LEU A 145 8.00 6.12 -2.42
N ALA A 146 7.39 5.22 -3.21
CA ALA A 146 7.99 3.96 -3.63
C ALA A 146 9.26 4.19 -4.45
N GLU A 147 9.20 5.06 -5.47
CA GLU A 147 10.34 5.40 -6.31
C GLU A 147 11.52 5.93 -5.46
N GLN A 148 11.24 6.85 -4.53
CA GLN A 148 12.26 7.40 -3.61
C GLN A 148 12.80 6.37 -2.61
N ALA A 149 12.01 5.34 -2.28
CA ALA A 149 12.39 4.24 -1.41
C ALA A 149 13.16 3.11 -2.15
N GLY A 150 13.31 3.21 -3.47
CA GLY A 150 13.98 2.19 -4.30
C GLY A 150 13.06 1.05 -4.73
N HIS A 151 11.75 1.25 -4.71
CA HIS A 151 10.76 0.30 -5.18
C HIS A 151 10.08 0.79 -6.46
N VAL A 152 9.77 -0.15 -7.35
CA VAL A 152 8.91 0.12 -8.51
C VAL A 152 7.48 -0.20 -8.10
N LEU A 153 6.59 0.78 -8.21
CA LEU A 153 5.16 0.63 -7.93
C LEU A 153 4.38 0.92 -9.21
N ASP A 154 3.57 -0.05 -9.64
CA ASP A 154 2.79 0.04 -10.86
C ASP A 154 1.31 0.29 -10.51
N LEU A 155 0.90 1.55 -10.66
CA LEU A 155 -0.48 1.98 -10.39
C LEU A 155 -1.52 1.31 -11.30
N THR A 156 -1.12 0.75 -12.44
CA THR A 156 -2.06 0.03 -13.34
C THR A 156 -2.54 -1.29 -12.73
N ARG A 157 -1.84 -1.79 -11.70
CA ARG A 157 -2.14 -3.04 -11.00
C ARG A 157 -3.06 -2.85 -9.79
N ILE A 158 -3.51 -1.62 -9.54
CA ILE A 158 -4.40 -1.32 -8.42
C ILE A 158 -5.69 -2.12 -8.53
N GLN A 159 -6.11 -2.71 -7.42
CA GLN A 159 -7.41 -3.38 -7.30
C GLN A 159 -8.32 -2.53 -6.43
N ALA A 160 -9.36 -1.94 -7.03
CA ALA A 160 -10.26 -1.01 -6.34
C ALA A 160 -10.88 -1.61 -5.07
N GLY A 161 -11.36 -2.86 -5.14
CA GLY A 161 -11.99 -3.54 -4.00
C GLY A 161 -11.10 -3.61 -2.76
N PRO A 162 -9.93 -4.28 -2.82
CA PRO A 162 -8.96 -4.30 -1.73
C PRO A 162 -8.48 -2.93 -1.28
N TRP A 163 -8.26 -1.99 -2.21
CA TRP A 163 -7.86 -0.62 -1.88
C TRP A 163 -8.93 0.10 -1.05
N ASP A 164 -10.19 0.09 -1.49
CA ASP A 164 -11.28 0.81 -0.84
C ASP A 164 -11.63 0.20 0.52
N ARG A 165 -11.78 -1.14 0.57
CA ARG A 165 -12.05 -1.84 1.83
C ARG A 165 -10.88 -1.75 2.81
N GLY A 166 -9.64 -1.83 2.30
CA GLY A 166 -8.44 -1.64 3.12
C GLY A 166 -8.34 -0.22 3.67
N SER A 167 -8.62 0.78 2.84
CA SER A 167 -8.66 2.19 3.28
C SER A 167 -9.73 2.44 4.34
N LYS A 168 -10.87 1.74 4.25
CA LYS A 168 -11.94 1.80 5.26
C LYS A 168 -11.55 1.08 6.56
N ALA A 169 -11.00 -0.12 6.47
CA ALA A 169 -10.56 -0.90 7.63
C ALA A 169 -9.44 -0.18 8.41
N ALA A 170 -8.54 0.52 7.70
CA ALA A 170 -7.48 1.30 8.30
C ALA A 170 -7.98 2.44 9.21
N LEU A 171 -9.20 2.97 8.99
CA LEU A 171 -9.81 3.95 9.93
C LEU A 171 -10.09 3.35 11.32
N SER A 172 -10.11 2.02 11.42
CA SER A 172 -10.23 1.27 12.68
C SER A 172 -8.91 0.63 13.11
N ASN A 173 -7.77 1.16 12.62
CA ASN A 173 -6.41 0.65 12.86
C ASN A 173 -6.19 -0.80 12.37
N ASP A 174 -6.83 -1.18 11.25
CA ASP A 174 -6.53 -2.42 10.52
C ASP A 174 -6.03 -2.10 9.10
N GLU A 175 -4.72 -1.87 8.96
CA GLU A 175 -4.05 -1.58 7.70
C GLU A 175 -3.68 -2.85 6.93
N ARG A 176 -4.05 -4.05 7.42
CA ARG A 176 -3.60 -5.32 6.84
C ARG A 176 -4.05 -5.47 5.38
N LEU A 177 -5.32 -5.19 5.10
CA LEU A 177 -5.85 -5.30 3.74
C LEU A 177 -5.27 -4.22 2.82
N LEU A 178 -5.03 -3.01 3.33
CA LEU A 178 -4.36 -1.95 2.58
C LEU A 178 -2.91 -2.30 2.27
N THR A 179 -2.19 -2.92 3.22
CA THR A 179 -0.84 -3.47 3.03
C THR A 179 -0.83 -4.46 1.87
N HIS A 180 -1.81 -5.38 1.83
CA HIS A 180 -1.95 -6.35 0.76
C HIS A 180 -2.25 -5.69 -0.59
N ALA A 181 -3.12 -4.68 -0.62
CA ALA A 181 -3.44 -3.92 -1.83
C ALA A 181 -2.20 -3.18 -2.38
N ILE A 182 -1.38 -2.58 -1.52
CA ILE A 182 -0.13 -1.92 -1.91
C ILE A 182 0.89 -2.94 -2.41
N ALA A 183 1.03 -4.08 -1.73
CA ALA A 183 1.95 -5.14 -2.11
C ALA A 183 1.69 -5.66 -3.53
N LEU A 184 0.42 -5.77 -3.95
CA LEU A 184 0.06 -6.19 -5.31
C LEU A 184 0.51 -5.21 -6.41
N MET A 185 0.82 -3.96 -6.07
CA MET A 185 1.31 -2.98 -7.02
C MET A 185 2.85 -2.99 -7.15
N LEU A 186 3.58 -3.65 -6.23
CA LEU A 186 5.04 -3.63 -6.22
C LEU A 186 5.66 -4.55 -7.27
N ALA A 187 6.78 -4.10 -7.84
CA ALA A 187 7.61 -4.84 -8.79
C ALA A 187 9.11 -4.79 -8.39
N PRO A 188 9.90 -5.83 -8.75
CA PRO A 188 9.45 -7.06 -9.38
C PRO A 188 8.68 -7.95 -8.39
N GLN A 189 7.72 -8.72 -8.89
CA GLN A 189 7.11 -9.82 -8.15
C GLN A 189 6.92 -10.99 -9.11
N ARG A 190 6.92 -12.21 -8.59
CA ARG A 190 6.64 -13.40 -9.39
C ARG A 190 5.32 -14.01 -8.96
N SER A 191 4.55 -14.50 -9.92
CA SER A 191 3.35 -15.29 -9.65
C SER A 191 3.70 -16.76 -9.81
N VAL A 192 3.48 -17.60 -8.80
CA VAL A 192 3.73 -19.04 -8.85
C VAL A 192 2.49 -19.84 -8.53
N SER A 193 2.37 -21.05 -9.07
CA SER A 193 1.28 -21.94 -8.65
C SER A 193 1.48 -22.38 -7.20
N VAL A 194 0.40 -22.69 -6.48
CA VAL A 194 0.51 -23.21 -5.12
C VAL A 194 1.34 -24.51 -5.08
N THR A 195 1.18 -25.39 -6.07
CA THR A 195 2.00 -26.61 -6.18
C THR A 195 3.50 -26.29 -6.36
N GLN A 196 3.84 -25.30 -7.20
CA GLN A 196 5.23 -24.86 -7.35
C GLN A 196 5.76 -24.28 -6.04
N ALA A 197 4.99 -23.43 -5.36
CA ALA A 197 5.37 -22.88 -4.06
C ALA A 197 5.63 -23.97 -3.01
N VAL A 198 4.81 -25.04 -2.99
CA VAL A 198 5.02 -26.20 -2.11
C VAL A 198 6.31 -26.92 -2.44
N SER A 199 6.62 -27.13 -3.73
CA SER A 199 7.89 -27.75 -4.15
C SER A 199 9.08 -26.90 -3.69
N GLU A 200 9.07 -25.60 -4.02
CA GLU A 200 10.17 -24.70 -3.67
C GLU A 200 10.41 -24.63 -2.15
N VAL A 201 9.35 -24.59 -1.34
CA VAL A 201 9.48 -24.61 0.13
C VAL A 201 10.10 -25.92 0.62
N ARG A 202 9.77 -27.06 0.00
CA ARG A 202 10.37 -28.36 0.36
C ARG A 202 11.84 -28.42 -0.04
N ASP A 203 12.16 -27.97 -1.26
CA ASP A 203 13.50 -28.02 -1.83
C ASP A 203 14.47 -27.11 -1.05
N LEU A 204 13.99 -25.97 -0.56
CA LEU A 204 14.80 -25.00 0.21
C LEU A 204 14.89 -25.33 1.71
N ARG A 205 14.09 -26.27 2.21
CA ARG A 205 13.90 -26.47 3.66
C ARG A 205 15.19 -26.86 4.37
N ASP A 206 15.92 -27.82 3.85
CA ASP A 206 17.13 -28.32 4.50
C ASP A 206 18.23 -27.25 4.53
N THR A 207 18.36 -26.48 3.44
CA THR A 207 19.25 -25.31 3.38
C THR A 207 18.85 -24.24 4.39
N ALA A 208 17.56 -23.89 4.47
CA ALA A 208 17.06 -22.89 5.42
C ALA A 208 17.27 -23.33 6.89
N VAL A 209 17.09 -24.62 7.17
CA VAL A 209 17.34 -25.20 8.51
C VAL A 209 18.81 -25.10 8.86
N ALA A 210 19.72 -25.42 7.93
CA ALA A 210 21.16 -25.28 8.14
C ALA A 210 21.53 -23.81 8.41
N GLU A 211 21.06 -22.87 7.58
CA GLU A 211 21.28 -21.42 7.75
C GLU A 211 20.87 -20.92 9.14
N ILE A 212 19.71 -21.35 9.65
CA ILE A 212 19.23 -20.93 10.98
C ILE A 212 20.08 -21.58 12.08
N ARG A 213 20.41 -22.87 11.96
CA ARG A 213 21.23 -23.58 12.96
C ARG A 213 22.63 -22.97 13.08
N ASP A 214 23.25 -22.60 11.97
CA ASP A 214 24.56 -21.94 11.96
C ASP A 214 24.50 -20.60 12.69
N ARG A 215 23.48 -19.78 12.42
CA ARG A 215 23.26 -18.49 13.13
C ARG A 215 22.98 -18.67 14.61
N ILE A 216 22.23 -19.70 14.99
CA ILE A 216 22.00 -20.07 16.39
C ILE A 216 23.34 -20.41 17.06
N ALA A 217 24.16 -21.25 16.44
CA ALA A 217 25.47 -21.65 16.98
C ALA A 217 26.41 -20.46 17.13
N GLU A 218 26.50 -19.59 16.11
CA GLU A 218 27.28 -18.35 16.16
C GLU A 218 26.85 -17.42 17.30
N THR A 219 25.54 -17.25 17.47
CA THR A 219 24.96 -16.40 18.52
C THR A 219 25.20 -17.00 19.90
N GLN A 220 25.09 -18.31 20.06
CA GLN A 220 25.41 -19.00 21.31
C GLN A 220 26.90 -18.84 21.66
N ALA A 221 27.80 -19.01 20.69
CA ALA A 221 29.24 -18.81 20.89
C ALA A 221 29.57 -17.34 21.24
N ALA A 222 28.84 -16.36 20.70
CA ALA A 222 28.97 -14.96 21.09
C ALA A 222 28.55 -14.72 22.56
N ILE A 223 27.42 -15.31 22.98
CA ILE A 223 26.94 -15.23 24.37
C ILE A 223 27.96 -15.86 25.34
N GLN A 224 28.49 -17.04 25.02
CA GLN A 224 29.50 -17.74 25.82
C GLN A 224 30.80 -16.94 25.98
N ARG A 225 31.18 -16.15 24.97
CA ARG A 225 32.35 -15.25 25.01
C ARG A 225 32.10 -13.95 25.81
N GLY A 226 31.02 -13.88 26.59
CA GLY A 226 30.70 -12.72 27.42
C GLY A 226 30.11 -11.53 26.65
N LYS A 227 29.73 -11.70 25.37
CA LYS A 227 29.08 -10.66 24.55
C LYS A 227 27.55 -10.73 24.60
N GLY A 228 26.99 -11.47 25.56
CA GLY A 228 25.55 -11.67 25.70
C GLY A 228 24.85 -10.47 26.33
N THR A 229 23.82 -9.95 25.65
CA THR A 229 22.86 -8.96 26.16
C THR A 229 21.44 -9.54 26.17
N THR A 230 20.49 -8.86 26.82
CA THR A 230 19.06 -9.22 26.75
C THR A 230 18.56 -9.29 25.30
N ILE A 231 19.08 -8.40 24.44
CA ILE A 231 18.76 -8.38 23.00
C ILE A 231 19.25 -9.67 22.32
N THR A 232 20.47 -10.13 22.62
CA THR A 232 20.99 -11.38 22.03
C THR A 232 20.22 -12.61 22.51
N THR A 233 19.77 -12.64 23.76
CA THR A 233 18.98 -13.76 24.29
C THR A 233 17.60 -13.83 23.62
N ARG A 234 16.97 -12.67 23.40
CA ARG A 234 15.71 -12.59 22.65
C ARG A 234 15.89 -13.05 21.20
N ALA A 235 16.90 -12.55 20.50
CA ALA A 235 17.19 -12.95 19.13
C ALA A 235 17.44 -14.46 18.99
N LEU A 236 18.13 -15.07 19.96
CA LEU A 236 18.34 -16.52 20.01
C LEU A 236 17.03 -17.29 20.18
N ARG A 237 16.12 -16.81 21.03
CA ARG A 237 14.79 -17.40 21.18
C ARG A 237 13.99 -17.28 19.88
N ASP A 238 13.96 -16.10 19.27
CA ASP A 238 13.23 -15.83 18.03
C ASP A 238 13.72 -16.75 16.89
N MET A 239 15.04 -16.97 16.77
CA MET A 239 15.61 -17.92 15.79
C MET A 239 15.24 -19.38 16.07
N ARG A 240 15.11 -19.79 17.34
CA ARG A 240 14.66 -21.15 17.68
C ARG A 240 13.18 -21.34 17.36
N ASP A 241 12.36 -20.34 17.64
CA ASP A 241 10.95 -20.34 17.27
C ASP A 241 10.80 -20.37 15.74
N GLU A 242 11.62 -19.61 15.01
CA GLU A 242 11.70 -19.64 13.55
C GLU A 242 12.10 -21.02 13.01
N LEU A 243 13.14 -21.64 13.60
CA LEU A 243 13.57 -23.00 13.24
C LEU A 243 12.42 -23.99 13.41
N ALA A 244 11.72 -23.93 14.54
CA ALA A 244 10.57 -24.79 14.81
C ALA A 244 9.42 -24.59 13.81
N VAL A 245 9.25 -23.38 13.24
CA VAL A 245 8.25 -23.11 12.19
C VAL A 245 8.65 -23.73 10.85
N ILE A 246 9.93 -23.65 10.46
CA ILE A 246 10.44 -24.23 9.21
C ILE A 246 10.53 -25.77 9.28
N GLU A 247 10.96 -26.30 10.43
CA GLU A 247 10.99 -27.74 10.71
C GLU A 247 9.60 -28.29 11.02
N GLY A 248 8.66 -27.46 11.43
CA GLY A 248 7.33 -27.89 11.83
C GLY A 248 6.41 -28.25 10.67
N SER A 249 5.61 -29.29 10.88
CA SER A 249 4.38 -29.56 10.09
C SER A 249 3.12 -29.08 10.83
N GLY A 250 3.26 -28.51 12.04
CA GLY A 250 2.18 -28.10 12.97
C GLY A 250 1.60 -26.71 12.67
N ARG A 251 0.46 -26.33 13.31
CA ARG A 251 -0.54 -25.28 12.90
C ARG A 251 -0.03 -23.97 12.27
N GLY A 252 1.20 -23.54 12.54
CA GLY A 252 1.81 -22.32 11.98
C GLY A 252 2.78 -22.49 10.80
N SER A 253 2.97 -23.70 10.26
CA SER A 253 3.95 -23.93 9.18
C SER A 253 3.50 -23.38 7.82
N ILE A 254 4.47 -22.92 7.03
CA ILE A 254 4.25 -22.35 5.69
C ILE A 254 3.60 -23.37 4.74
N LEU A 255 3.97 -24.65 4.83
CA LEU A 255 3.36 -25.72 4.05
C LEU A 255 1.85 -25.86 4.31
N ARG A 256 1.38 -25.62 5.54
CA ARG A 256 -0.07 -25.62 5.82
C ARG A 256 -0.75 -24.39 5.25
N LEU A 257 -0.13 -23.20 5.32
CA LEU A 257 -0.69 -22.01 4.68
C LEU A 257 -0.88 -22.23 3.19
N LEU A 258 0.06 -22.90 2.54
CA LEU A 258 -0.04 -23.29 1.13
C LEU A 258 -1.16 -24.32 0.89
N GLU A 259 -1.31 -25.32 1.78
CA GLU A 259 -2.44 -26.27 1.68
C GLU A 259 -3.79 -25.60 1.94
N GLU A 260 -3.87 -24.63 2.86
CA GLU A 260 -5.06 -23.81 3.08
C GLU A 260 -5.39 -22.97 1.85
N ALA A 261 -4.37 -22.37 1.23
CA ALA A 261 -4.55 -21.62 -0.02
C ALA A 261 -5.12 -22.53 -1.11
N LYS A 262 -4.55 -23.74 -1.27
CA LYS A 262 -5.02 -24.74 -2.21
C LYS A 262 -6.47 -25.15 -1.96
N THR A 263 -6.82 -25.49 -0.71
CA THR A 263 -8.18 -25.90 -0.34
C THR A 263 -9.20 -24.75 -0.45
N SER A 264 -8.74 -23.50 -0.35
CA SER A 264 -9.55 -22.30 -0.57
C SER A 264 -9.79 -21.97 -2.06
N GLY A 265 -9.20 -22.75 -2.99
CA GLY A 265 -9.31 -22.54 -4.43
C GLY A 265 -8.33 -21.50 -4.99
N ILE A 266 -7.29 -21.13 -4.25
CA ILE A 266 -6.23 -20.24 -4.73
C ILE A 266 -5.28 -21.04 -5.60
N GLU A 267 -5.18 -20.68 -6.88
CA GLU A 267 -4.31 -21.38 -7.84
C GLU A 267 -2.89 -20.83 -7.84
N ARG A 268 -2.76 -19.51 -7.68
CA ARG A 268 -1.49 -18.78 -7.79
C ARG A 268 -1.27 -17.85 -6.61
N ILE A 269 -0.01 -17.69 -6.26
CA ILE A 269 0.46 -16.79 -5.21
C ILE A 269 1.47 -15.82 -5.81
N ASP A 270 1.24 -14.55 -5.55
CA ASP A 270 2.20 -13.50 -5.87
C ASP A 270 3.24 -13.37 -4.75
N VAL A 271 4.51 -13.49 -5.11
CA VAL A 271 5.66 -13.48 -4.20
C VAL A 271 6.51 -12.27 -4.50
N LEU A 272 6.68 -11.41 -3.49
CA LEU A 272 7.57 -10.26 -3.54
C LEU A 272 9.04 -10.69 -3.37
N PRO A 273 10.01 -9.85 -3.75
CA PRO A 273 11.42 -10.18 -3.62
C PRO A 273 11.80 -10.45 -2.16
N GLY A 274 12.71 -11.39 -1.98
CA GLY A 274 13.35 -11.63 -0.70
C GLY A 274 14.13 -10.40 -0.21
N ARG A 275 14.40 -10.39 1.10
CA ARG A 275 15.16 -9.40 1.84
C ARG A 275 16.66 -9.60 1.69
N ASP A 276 17.14 -10.85 1.77
CA ASP A 276 18.57 -11.16 1.92
C ASP A 276 19.05 -12.28 0.97
N GLY A 277 18.16 -12.89 0.18
CA GLY A 277 18.50 -13.95 -0.77
C GLY A 277 18.76 -15.33 -0.16
N SER A 278 18.64 -15.48 1.17
CA SER A 278 18.77 -16.77 1.85
C SER A 278 17.61 -17.73 1.52
N ALA A 279 17.86 -19.03 1.65
CA ALA A 279 16.82 -20.04 1.46
C ALA A 279 15.66 -19.84 2.46
N ARG A 280 16.01 -19.51 3.70
CA ARG A 280 15.08 -19.13 4.76
C ARG A 280 14.18 -17.97 4.37
N ASP A 281 14.75 -16.89 3.85
CA ASP A 281 13.96 -15.72 3.51
C ASP A 281 13.10 -15.94 2.25
N ALA A 282 13.56 -16.74 1.28
CA ALA A 282 12.75 -17.17 0.16
C ALA A 282 11.50 -17.97 0.62
N ILE A 283 11.67 -18.89 1.56
CA ILE A 283 10.56 -19.62 2.20
C ILE A 283 9.56 -18.62 2.85
N HIS A 284 10.06 -17.64 3.61
CA HIS A 284 9.21 -16.63 4.24
C HIS A 284 8.53 -15.70 3.23
N ALA A 285 9.18 -15.36 2.11
CA ALA A 285 8.56 -14.57 1.04
C ALA A 285 7.36 -15.30 0.42
N ILE A 286 7.50 -16.62 0.20
CA ILE A 286 6.39 -17.48 -0.22
C ILE A 286 5.29 -17.48 0.84
N GLY A 287 5.64 -17.66 2.12
CA GLY A 287 4.70 -17.62 3.23
C GLY A 287 3.91 -16.31 3.30
N ARG A 288 4.58 -15.15 3.16
CA ARG A 288 3.93 -13.83 3.11
C ARG A 288 2.99 -13.70 1.91
N GLY A 289 3.38 -14.22 0.75
CA GLY A 289 2.50 -14.30 -0.43
C GLY A 289 1.25 -15.14 -0.17
N ALA A 290 1.39 -16.29 0.50
CA ALA A 290 0.28 -17.16 0.84
C ALA A 290 -0.71 -16.48 1.81
N VAL A 291 -0.19 -15.84 2.87
CA VAL A 291 -1.02 -15.06 3.81
C VAL A 291 -1.78 -13.95 3.09
N ARG A 292 -1.09 -13.17 2.24
CA ARG A 292 -1.72 -12.12 1.44
C ARG A 292 -2.86 -12.68 0.57
N SER A 293 -2.61 -13.80 -0.11
CA SER A 293 -3.60 -14.42 -1.00
C SER A 293 -4.83 -14.92 -0.24
N LEU A 294 -4.63 -15.56 0.92
CA LEU A 294 -5.70 -16.01 1.80
C LEU A 294 -6.52 -14.85 2.36
N ASP A 295 -5.87 -13.77 2.77
CA ASP A 295 -6.54 -12.61 3.33
C ASP A 295 -7.38 -11.87 2.29
N LEU A 296 -6.86 -11.72 1.08
CA LEU A 296 -7.60 -11.15 -0.05
C LEU A 296 -8.79 -12.03 -0.46
N ASP A 297 -8.64 -13.36 -0.43
CA ASP A 297 -9.73 -14.28 -0.72
C ASP A 297 -10.83 -14.23 0.36
N ARG A 298 -10.45 -14.20 1.64
CA ARG A 298 -11.40 -14.03 2.76
C ARG A 298 -12.16 -12.71 2.64
N ASP A 299 -11.45 -11.63 2.38
CA ASP A 299 -12.05 -10.31 2.16
C ASP A 299 -13.03 -10.32 0.97
N ARG A 300 -12.65 -10.93 -0.16
CA ARG A 300 -13.54 -11.11 -1.32
C ARG A 300 -14.80 -11.90 -0.98
N LYS A 301 -14.68 -13.00 -0.22
CA LYS A 301 -15.82 -13.82 0.21
C LYS A 301 -16.75 -13.06 1.16
N VAL A 302 -16.20 -12.30 2.11
CA VAL A 302 -16.98 -11.42 3.00
C VAL A 302 -17.73 -10.36 2.19
N ALA A 303 -17.04 -9.67 1.27
CA ALA A 303 -17.66 -8.68 0.40
C ALA A 303 -18.83 -9.27 -0.41
N ALA A 304 -18.62 -10.43 -1.04
CA ALA A 304 -19.67 -11.13 -1.77
C ALA A 304 -20.87 -11.51 -0.88
N SER A 305 -20.64 -11.95 0.36
CA SER A 305 -21.69 -12.29 1.33
C SER A 305 -22.55 -11.10 1.75
N LEU A 306 -21.99 -9.88 1.70
CA LEU A 306 -22.68 -8.64 2.02
C LEU A 306 -23.41 -8.04 0.79
N GLY A 307 -23.47 -8.77 -0.33
CA GLY A 307 -24.05 -8.26 -1.57
C GLY A 307 -23.21 -7.16 -2.23
N VAL A 308 -21.97 -6.94 -1.75
CA VAL A 308 -21.00 -6.09 -2.43
C VAL A 308 -20.52 -6.89 -3.63
N THR A 309 -21.20 -6.71 -4.75
CA THR A 309 -20.74 -7.28 -6.02
C THR A 309 -19.30 -6.81 -6.24
N PRO A 310 -18.41 -7.69 -6.75
CA PRO A 310 -17.22 -7.16 -7.42
C PRO A 310 -17.79 -6.20 -8.45
N ALA A 311 -17.46 -4.91 -8.34
CA ALA A 311 -17.48 -4.07 -9.51
C ALA A 311 -16.86 -4.92 -10.61
N ALA A 312 -17.55 -5.06 -11.75
CA ALA A 312 -17.01 -5.83 -12.86
C ALA A 312 -15.54 -5.41 -13.05
N ALA A 313 -14.71 -6.25 -13.67
CA ALA A 313 -13.33 -5.88 -13.99
C ALA A 313 -13.20 -4.57 -14.83
N ASN A 314 -14.31 -3.87 -15.08
CA ASN A 314 -14.38 -2.44 -15.32
C ASN A 314 -15.40 -1.79 -14.38
N VAL A 315 -15.03 -0.64 -13.79
CA VAL A 315 -15.92 0.49 -13.45
C VAL A 315 -16.78 0.29 -12.18
N VAL A 316 -16.95 1.19 -11.22
CA VAL A 316 -16.47 2.53 -10.91
C VAL A 316 -17.17 2.86 -9.58
N THR A 317 -16.45 3.11 -8.50
CA THR A 317 -16.95 3.86 -7.33
C THR A 317 -15.81 4.73 -6.80
N ASN A 318 -16.01 6.05 -6.92
CA ASN A 318 -15.03 7.14 -6.83
C ASN A 318 -13.92 7.10 -7.90
N SER A 319 -14.31 6.95 -9.17
CA SER A 319 -13.36 6.51 -10.20
C SER A 319 -13.05 7.56 -11.25
N ALA A 320 -11.85 8.08 -11.11
CA ALA A 320 -11.04 8.65 -12.15
C ALA A 320 -9.72 7.86 -12.08
N ASP A 321 -9.73 6.56 -12.43
CA ASP A 321 -8.61 5.66 -12.12
C ASP A 321 -8.40 4.50 -13.11
N ALA A 322 -8.18 4.83 -14.37
CA ALA A 322 -7.13 4.16 -15.16
C ALA A 322 -6.15 5.24 -15.62
N ILE A 323 -5.21 5.62 -14.76
CA ILE A 323 -4.17 6.58 -15.11
C ILE A 323 -3.19 5.81 -16.01
N PRO A 324 -3.04 6.16 -17.29
CA PRO A 324 -2.00 5.55 -18.12
C PRO A 324 -0.64 5.89 -17.48
N ALA A 325 0.17 4.86 -17.24
CA ALA A 325 1.53 5.05 -16.74
C ALA A 325 2.28 6.03 -17.67
N PRO A 326 2.99 7.04 -17.15
CA PRO A 326 3.80 7.92 -17.99
C PRO A 326 4.86 7.08 -18.70
N LYS A 327 4.94 7.20 -20.03
CA LYS A 327 6.01 6.58 -20.81
C LYS A 327 7.33 7.26 -20.44
N ARG A 328 8.14 6.65 -19.58
CA ARG A 328 9.51 7.14 -19.30
C ARG A 328 10.52 6.45 -20.23
N PRO A 329 11.52 7.19 -20.75
CA PRO A 329 12.60 6.59 -21.53
C PRO A 329 13.41 5.65 -20.63
N SER A 330 13.78 4.48 -21.17
CA SER A 330 14.65 3.52 -20.50
C SER A 330 15.98 4.21 -20.15
N SER A 331 16.32 4.26 -18.87
CA SER A 331 17.69 4.55 -18.47
C SER A 331 18.56 3.36 -18.86
N SER A 332 19.16 3.43 -20.05
CA SER A 332 20.30 2.59 -20.37
C SER A 332 21.43 2.94 -19.39
N PRO A 333 22.09 1.95 -18.75
CA PRO A 333 23.29 2.23 -18.00
C PRO A 333 24.37 2.65 -18.99
N GLY A 334 24.71 3.93 -18.97
CA GLY A 334 25.84 4.45 -19.73
C GLY A 334 27.12 3.80 -19.22
N MET A 335 27.68 2.91 -20.04
CA MET A 335 29.10 2.58 -19.99
C MET A 335 29.88 3.79 -20.48
N SER A 336 30.70 4.38 -19.62
CA SER A 336 32.00 5.02 -19.91
C SER A 336 32.67 5.34 -18.58
#